data_AF-A0A2V0RBL4-F1
#
_entry.id   AF-A0A2V0RBL4-F1
#
_cell.length_a   1.000
_cell.length_b   1.000
_cell.length_c   1.000
_cell.angle_alpha   90.00
_cell.angle_beta   90.00
_cell.angle_gamma   90.00
#
_symmetry.space_group_name_H-M   'P 1'
#
loop_
_entity.id
_entity.type
_entity.pdbx_description
1 polymer ?
#
loop_
_entity_poly.entity_id
_entity_poly.type
_entity_poly.pdbx_seq_one_letter_code
_entity_poly.pdbx_strand_id
1 'polypeptide(L)'
;MGGKTQLHLRNRCQTVKNKGRYKYSFDASSFDQTLSCFVMSLFFESIITLFSANSFTATRIKQLMRYELTAGYYHYSFRVIRRRIGGLLSGSGLTNQIGTFCTLFMAICNLLCMGFTINQILNNFDFMVTGDDLVIFSDSELDYEEFINLSHENFGIVYNLDPELIGTPINDVFEFAGSS
;
A
#
# COMPACT_ATOMS: atom_id res chain seq x y z
N MET A 1 -11.48 17.16 12.75
CA MET A 1 -12.45 16.61 11.75
C MET A 1 -12.27 15.08 11.59
N GLY A 2 -12.18 14.30 12.68
CA GLY A 2 -11.78 12.88 12.62
C GLY A 2 -12.91 11.84 12.60
N GLY A 3 -14.14 12.19 13.01
CA GLY A 3 -15.19 11.19 13.24
C GLY A 3 -15.97 10.71 12.00
N LYS A 4 -15.96 11.45 10.88
CA LYS A 4 -16.72 11.06 9.67
C LYS A 4 -15.98 10.06 8.79
N THR A 5 -14.65 10.07 8.79
CA THR A 5 -13.81 9.18 7.97
C THR A 5 -13.78 7.77 8.55
N GLN A 6 -13.60 7.63 9.86
CA GLN A 6 -13.54 6.33 10.54
C GLN A 6 -14.88 5.58 10.50
N LEU A 7 -16.00 6.24 10.76
CA LEU A 7 -17.33 5.61 10.65
C LEU A 7 -17.62 5.15 9.21
N HIS A 8 -17.24 5.96 8.22
CA HIS A 8 -17.44 5.62 6.81
C HIS A 8 -16.54 4.45 6.37
N LEU A 9 -15.29 4.40 6.84
CA LEU A 9 -14.38 3.29 6.63
C LEU A 9 -14.88 2.02 7.33
N ARG A 10 -15.31 2.11 8.59
CA ARG A 10 -15.91 0.99 9.35
C ARG A 10 -17.13 0.42 8.64
N ASN A 11 -18.02 1.28 8.15
CA ASN A 11 -19.19 0.87 7.35
C ASN A 11 -18.79 0.19 6.03
N ARG A 12 -17.66 0.57 5.42
CA ARG A 12 -17.11 -0.12 4.23
C ARG A 12 -16.47 -1.47 4.56
N CYS A 13 -15.86 -1.60 5.73
CA CYS A 13 -15.27 -2.86 6.20
C CYS A 13 -16.32 -3.86 6.70
N GLN A 14 -17.51 -3.39 7.10
CA GLN A 14 -18.64 -4.19 7.58
C GLN A 14 -19.73 -4.40 6.51
N THR A 15 -19.33 -4.54 5.24
CA THR A 15 -20.28 -4.89 4.17
C THR A 15 -20.76 -6.33 4.32
N VAL A 16 -21.91 -6.66 3.72
CA VAL A 16 -22.45 -8.04 3.68
C VAL A 16 -21.43 -9.02 3.12
N LYS A 17 -20.63 -8.59 2.13
CA LYS A 17 -19.54 -9.40 1.54
C LYS A 17 -18.42 -9.72 2.52
N ASN A 18 -18.13 -8.82 3.46
CA ASN A 18 -17.02 -8.94 4.39
C ASN A 18 -17.41 -9.54 5.74
N LYS A 19 -18.70 -9.82 5.95
CA LYS A 19 -19.21 -10.45 7.16
C LYS A 19 -18.78 -11.91 7.21
N GLY A 20 -18.24 -12.36 8.34
CA GLY A 20 -17.82 -13.75 8.52
C GLY A 20 -16.47 -14.08 7.87
N ARG A 21 -15.67 -13.08 7.53
CA ARG A 21 -14.32 -13.24 6.95
C ARG A 21 -13.25 -12.82 7.95
N TYR A 22 -12.03 -13.29 7.74
CA TYR A 22 -10.86 -12.79 8.44
C TYR A 22 -10.52 -11.38 7.96
N LYS A 23 -10.05 -10.52 8.86
CA LYS A 23 -9.74 -9.12 8.58
C LYS A 23 -8.42 -8.74 9.24
N TYR A 24 -7.49 -8.22 8.44
CA TYR A 24 -6.15 -7.86 8.89
C TYR A 24 -5.91 -6.39 8.54
N SER A 25 -5.55 -5.57 9.53
CA SER A 25 -5.13 -4.18 9.34
C SER A 25 -3.61 -4.11 9.46
N PHE A 26 -2.94 -3.62 8.42
CA PHE A 26 -1.51 -3.40 8.41
C PHE A 26 -1.23 -1.91 8.26
N ASP A 27 -0.34 -1.41 9.10
CA ASP A 27 0.17 -0.05 9.06
C ASP A 27 1.68 -0.09 8.80
N ALA A 28 2.17 0.62 7.80
CA ALA A 28 3.57 0.55 7.39
C ALA A 28 4.44 1.59 8.11
N SER A 29 5.47 1.13 8.80
CA SER A 29 6.43 2.02 9.45
C SER A 29 7.29 2.74 8.43
N SER A 30 7.26 4.08 8.48
CA SER A 30 8.13 4.93 7.65
C SER A 30 8.02 4.64 6.15
N PHE A 31 6.81 4.31 5.67
CA PHE A 31 6.56 3.87 4.30
C PHE A 31 7.16 4.81 3.25
N ASP A 32 6.90 6.11 3.39
CA ASP A 32 7.41 7.11 2.46
C ASP A 32 8.94 7.17 2.43
N GLN A 33 9.64 6.83 3.52
CA GLN A 33 11.09 6.81 3.54
C GLN A 33 11.68 5.50 3.01
N THR A 34 10.97 4.38 3.19
CA THR A 34 11.46 3.03 2.91
C THR A 34 11.04 2.50 1.55
N LEU A 35 10.02 3.09 0.91
CA LEU A 35 9.54 2.65 -0.40
C LEU A 35 10.64 2.66 -1.46
N SER A 36 10.88 1.49 -2.05
CA SER A 36 11.95 1.33 -3.03
C SER A 36 11.62 2.02 -4.36
N CYS A 37 12.65 2.61 -5.00
CA CYS A 37 12.51 3.13 -6.37
C CYS A 37 12.04 2.06 -7.36
N PHE A 38 12.38 0.79 -7.12
CA PHE A 38 11.98 -0.33 -7.95
C PHE A 38 10.45 -0.45 -8.00
N VAL A 39 9.79 -0.55 -6.85
CA VAL A 39 8.32 -0.69 -6.78
C VAL A 39 7.64 0.56 -7.33
N MET A 40 8.14 1.76 -7.00
CA MET A 40 7.65 3.00 -7.60
C MET A 40 7.77 3.02 -9.13
N SER A 41 8.83 2.43 -9.69
CA SER A 41 9.01 2.38 -11.14
C SER A 41 7.94 1.52 -11.81
N LEU A 42 7.53 0.40 -11.18
CA LEU A 42 6.46 -0.46 -11.68
C LEU A 42 5.10 0.25 -11.75
N PHE A 43 4.83 1.17 -10.81
CA PHE A 43 3.65 2.05 -10.90
C PHE A 43 3.68 2.89 -12.18
N PHE A 44 4.79 3.56 -12.46
CA PHE A 44 4.91 4.39 -13.67
C PHE A 44 4.89 3.55 -14.95
N GLU A 45 5.49 2.36 -14.95
CA GLU A 45 5.39 1.43 -16.08
C GLU A 45 3.94 0.98 -16.34
N SER A 46 3.17 0.75 -15.27
CA SER A 46 1.73 0.45 -15.38
C SER A 46 0.95 1.64 -15.95
N ILE A 47 1.25 2.88 -15.51
CA ILE A 47 0.64 4.09 -16.09
C ILE A 47 1.00 4.24 -17.56
N ILE A 48 2.26 4.00 -17.95
CA ILE A 48 2.66 4.03 -19.36
C ILE A 48 1.83 3.03 -20.14
N THR A 49 1.78 1.77 -19.69
CA THR A 49 1.01 0.70 -20.36
C THR A 49 -0.47 1.06 -20.54
N LEU A 50 -1.09 1.67 -19.52
CA LEU A 50 -2.53 1.97 -19.54
C LEU A 50 -2.89 3.27 -20.28
N PHE A 51 -2.02 4.29 -20.22
CA PHE A 51 -2.36 5.65 -20.63
C PHE A 51 -1.49 6.22 -21.75
N SER A 52 -0.45 5.50 -22.20
CA SER A 52 0.36 5.95 -23.33
C SER A 52 -0.36 5.75 -24.66
N ALA A 53 -1.29 6.64 -24.98
CA ALA A 53 -1.95 6.67 -26.28
C ALA A 53 -0.98 7.00 -27.44
N ASN A 54 0.13 7.69 -27.16
CA ASN A 54 1.15 8.03 -28.13
C ASN A 54 2.53 8.27 -27.49
N SER A 55 3.55 8.48 -28.33
CA SER A 55 4.93 8.72 -27.89
C SER A 55 5.09 10.00 -27.05
N PHE A 56 4.25 11.01 -27.29
CA PHE A 56 4.27 12.26 -26.52
C PHE A 56 3.81 12.02 -25.07
N THR A 57 2.68 11.34 -24.85
CA THR A 57 2.20 11.02 -23.51
C THR A 57 3.15 10.06 -22.78
N ALA A 58 3.68 9.06 -23.46
CA ALA A 58 4.71 8.16 -22.90
C ALA A 58 5.93 8.93 -22.40
N THR A 59 6.41 9.91 -23.18
CA THR A 59 7.57 10.74 -22.81
C THR A 59 7.29 11.58 -21.57
N ARG A 60 6.08 12.15 -21.44
CA ARG A 60 5.68 12.93 -20.28
C ARG A 60 5.57 12.09 -19.01
N ILE A 61 5.03 10.88 -19.10
CA ILE A 61 4.97 9.96 -17.96
C ILE A 61 6.40 9.58 -17.51
N LYS A 62 7.32 9.33 -18.45
CA LYS A 62 8.74 9.10 -18.12
C LYS A 62 9.42 10.31 -17.47
N GLN A 63 9.09 11.52 -17.88
CA GLN A 63 9.60 12.74 -17.24
C GLN A 63 9.07 12.88 -15.81
N LEU A 64 7.79 12.61 -15.60
CA LEU A 64 7.14 12.61 -14.29
C LEU A 64 7.75 11.55 -13.36
N MET A 65 7.92 10.31 -13.85
CA MET A 65 8.63 9.25 -13.14
C MET A 65 10.02 9.69 -12.70
N ARG A 66 10.82 10.28 -13.60
CA ARG A 66 12.15 10.80 -13.27
C ARG A 66 12.09 11.86 -12.18
N TYR A 67 11.13 12.78 -12.26
CA TYR A 67 10.93 13.80 -11.23
C TYR A 67 10.62 13.14 -9.88
N GLU A 68 9.62 12.27 -9.81
CA GLU A 68 9.21 11.61 -8.56
C GLU A 68 10.35 10.77 -7.94
N LEU A 69 11.18 10.11 -8.75
CA LEU A 69 12.27 9.29 -8.22
C LEU A 69 13.51 10.08 -7.81
N THR A 70 13.76 11.24 -8.43
CA THR A 70 15.05 11.96 -8.29
C THR A 70 14.95 13.38 -7.77
N ALA A 71 13.72 13.86 -7.50
CA ALA A 71 13.49 15.19 -6.95
C ALA A 71 14.40 15.44 -5.75
N GLY A 72 15.23 16.48 -5.85
CA GLY A 72 16.05 16.92 -4.74
C GLY A 72 15.18 17.63 -3.71
N TYR A 73 15.59 17.57 -2.44
CA TYR A 73 14.97 18.34 -1.39
C TYR A 73 15.93 19.43 -0.89
N TYR A 74 15.34 20.53 -0.47
CA TYR A 74 16.02 21.62 0.20
C TYR A 74 15.53 21.67 1.65
N HIS A 75 16.46 21.77 2.59
CA HIS A 75 16.15 22.05 3.98
C HIS A 75 16.97 23.27 4.38
N TYR A 76 16.42 24.16 5.19
CA TYR A 76 17.12 25.38 5.62
C TYR A 76 18.48 25.09 6.29
N SER A 77 18.62 23.91 6.93
CA SER A 77 19.87 23.44 7.53
C SER A 77 20.92 23.02 6.50
N PHE A 78 20.52 22.68 5.28
CA PHE A 78 21.42 22.32 4.19
C PHE A 78 21.58 23.54 3.27
N ARG A 79 22.78 24.12 3.22
CA ARG A 79 23.08 25.23 2.28
C ARG A 79 23.05 24.81 0.79
N VAL A 80 22.71 23.55 0.49
CA VAL A 80 22.67 22.95 -0.85
C VAL A 80 21.49 21.97 -0.98
N ILE A 81 20.93 21.86 -2.18
CA ILE A 81 19.92 20.84 -2.51
C ILE A 81 20.58 19.46 -2.48
N ARG A 82 19.97 18.51 -1.76
CA ARG A 82 20.41 17.12 -1.76
C ARG A 82 19.56 16.30 -2.72
N ARG A 83 20.21 15.43 -3.49
CA ARG A 83 19.50 14.45 -4.33
C ARG A 83 18.91 13.37 -3.45
N ARG A 84 17.70 12.95 -3.80
CA ARG A 84 17.07 11.77 -3.24
C ARG A 84 17.27 10.58 -4.17
N ILE A 85 17.52 9.41 -3.59
CA ILE A 85 17.46 8.12 -4.28
C ILE A 85 16.59 7.25 -3.39
N GLY A 86 15.38 6.91 -3.84
CA GLY A 86 14.42 6.13 -3.03
C GLY A 86 13.44 7.00 -2.25
N GLY A 87 12.46 6.33 -1.62
CA GLY A 87 11.39 6.95 -0.87
C GLY A 87 10.36 7.63 -1.75
N LEU A 88 9.13 7.69 -1.26
CA LEU A 88 8.01 8.41 -1.84
C LEU A 88 8.07 9.90 -1.47
N LEU A 89 7.75 10.81 -2.41
CA LEU A 89 7.84 12.25 -2.17
C LEU A 89 6.59 12.72 -1.41
N SER A 90 6.62 12.70 -0.08
CA SER A 90 5.51 13.17 0.75
C SER A 90 5.12 14.60 0.39
N GLY A 91 3.87 14.80 -0.03
CA GLY A 91 3.35 16.10 -0.47
C GLY A 91 3.33 16.30 -1.99
N SER A 92 3.82 15.34 -2.78
CA SER A 92 3.50 15.30 -4.22
C SER A 92 2.00 15.10 -4.41
N GLY A 93 1.45 15.68 -5.49
CA GLY A 93 0.07 15.44 -5.92
C GLY A 93 -0.22 13.97 -6.31
N LEU A 94 0.82 13.13 -6.38
CA LEU A 94 0.73 11.70 -6.69
C LEU A 94 1.07 10.78 -5.52
N THR A 95 1.44 11.34 -4.36
CA THR A 95 1.88 10.56 -3.18
C THR A 95 0.90 9.44 -2.88
N ASN A 96 -0.37 9.77 -2.67
CA ASN A 96 -1.37 8.79 -2.27
C ASN A 96 -1.61 7.73 -3.37
N GLN A 97 -1.58 8.11 -4.65
CA GLN A 97 -1.79 7.19 -5.77
C GLN A 97 -0.62 6.21 -5.92
N ILE A 98 0.61 6.70 -5.81
CA ILE A 98 1.81 5.86 -5.83
C ILE A 98 1.78 4.91 -4.63
N GLY A 99 1.57 5.43 -3.42
CA GLY A 99 1.49 4.63 -2.20
C GLY A 99 0.43 3.53 -2.32
N THR A 100 -0.81 3.91 -2.67
CA THR A 100 -1.92 2.96 -2.80
C THR A 100 -1.60 1.84 -3.79
N PHE A 101 -1.04 2.17 -4.96
CA PHE A 101 -0.67 1.14 -5.93
C PHE A 101 0.45 0.24 -5.41
N CYS A 102 1.50 0.83 -4.84
CA CYS A 102 2.66 0.09 -4.35
C CYS A 102 2.25 -0.86 -3.22
N THR A 103 1.46 -0.38 -2.26
CA THR A 103 0.93 -1.17 -1.14
C THR A 103 0.11 -2.35 -1.63
N LEU A 104 -0.81 -2.13 -2.59
CA LEU A 104 -1.59 -3.21 -3.18
C LEU A 104 -0.71 -4.22 -3.94
N PHE A 105 0.23 -3.72 -4.75
CA PHE A 105 1.15 -4.56 -5.52
C PHE A 105 1.99 -5.45 -4.59
N MET A 106 2.58 -4.88 -3.55
CA MET A 106 3.39 -5.61 -2.57
C MET A 106 2.55 -6.65 -1.83
N ALA A 107 1.31 -6.33 -1.44
CA ALA A 107 0.41 -7.28 -0.80
C ALA A 107 0.11 -8.49 -1.70
N ILE A 108 -0.19 -8.26 -2.98
CA ILE A 108 -0.43 -9.34 -3.95
C ILE A 108 0.83 -10.18 -4.13
N CYS A 109 2.01 -9.55 -4.26
CA CYS A 109 3.28 -10.28 -4.38
C CYS A 109 3.57 -11.16 -3.16
N ASN A 110 3.34 -10.66 -1.95
CA ASN A 110 3.53 -11.46 -0.74
C ASN A 110 2.60 -12.66 -0.71
N LEU A 111 1.32 -12.50 -1.07
CA LEU A 111 0.40 -13.64 -1.16
C LEU A 111 0.84 -14.66 -2.21
N LEU A 112 1.36 -14.22 -3.35
CA LEU A 112 1.95 -15.13 -4.35
C LEU A 112 3.16 -15.89 -3.77
N CYS A 113 4.02 -15.23 -3.00
CA CYS A 113 5.16 -15.85 -2.33
C CYS A 113 4.74 -16.85 -1.24
N MET A 114 3.62 -16.62 -0.56
CA MET A 114 2.99 -17.57 0.38
C MET A 114 2.32 -18.76 -0.32
N GLY A 115 2.40 -18.84 -1.65
CA GLY A 115 1.91 -19.98 -2.43
C GLY A 115 0.46 -19.86 -2.91
N PHE A 116 -0.20 -18.72 -2.69
CA PHE A 116 -1.52 -18.48 -3.28
C PHE A 116 -1.41 -18.26 -4.80
N THR A 117 -2.32 -18.83 -5.57
CA THR A 117 -2.44 -18.55 -7.00
C THR A 117 -3.21 -17.26 -7.25
N ILE A 118 -3.03 -16.63 -8.43
CA ILE A 118 -3.78 -15.44 -8.83
C ILE A 118 -5.31 -15.67 -8.73
N ASN A 119 -5.78 -16.85 -9.15
CA ASN A 119 -7.20 -17.19 -9.08
C ASN A 119 -7.71 -17.30 -7.63
N GLN A 120 -6.89 -17.79 -6.70
CA GLN A 120 -7.26 -17.79 -5.27
C GLN A 120 -7.28 -16.36 -4.72
N ILE A 121 -6.31 -15.53 -5.07
CA ILE A 121 -6.26 -14.12 -4.64
C ILE A 121 -7.53 -13.37 -5.10
N LEU A 122 -7.92 -13.51 -6.36
CA LEU A 122 -9.09 -12.82 -6.92
C LEU A 122 -10.43 -13.28 -6.31
N ASN A 123 -10.53 -14.54 -5.89
CA ASN A 123 -11.79 -15.10 -5.40
C ASN A 123 -11.92 -15.05 -3.88
N ASN A 124 -10.82 -15.19 -3.15
CA ASN A 124 -10.84 -15.41 -1.70
C ASN A 124 -10.37 -14.19 -0.90
N PHE A 125 -9.75 -13.20 -1.55
CA PHE A 125 -9.21 -12.01 -0.91
C PHE A 125 -9.88 -10.75 -1.44
N ASP A 126 -10.14 -9.79 -0.56
CA ASP A 126 -10.44 -8.41 -0.92
C ASP A 126 -9.45 -7.46 -0.23
N PHE A 127 -9.17 -6.34 -0.87
CA PHE A 127 -8.21 -5.35 -0.39
C PHE A 127 -8.87 -3.99 -0.28
N MET A 128 -8.61 -3.29 0.81
CA MET A 128 -8.82 -1.85 0.92
C MET A 128 -7.48 -1.20 1.19
N VAL A 129 -7.09 -0.30 0.29
CA VAL A 129 -5.76 0.33 0.33
C VAL A 129 -5.91 1.84 0.18
N THR A 130 -5.20 2.62 0.99
CA THR A 130 -5.13 4.07 0.86
C THR A 130 -3.75 4.55 1.31
N GLY A 131 -2.90 4.93 0.36
CA GLY A 131 -1.50 5.24 0.65
C GLY A 131 -0.78 3.99 1.16
N ASP A 132 -0.30 4.07 2.38
CA ASP A 132 0.40 3.01 3.12
C ASP A 132 -0.53 2.15 3.99
N ASP A 133 -1.77 2.59 4.23
CA ASP A 133 -2.77 1.81 4.95
C ASP A 133 -3.29 0.64 4.11
N LEU A 134 -3.23 -0.58 4.68
CA LEU A 134 -3.69 -1.81 4.04
C LEU A 134 -4.64 -2.58 4.95
N VAL A 135 -5.82 -2.90 4.42
CA VAL A 135 -6.73 -3.87 5.02
C VAL A 135 -6.96 -5.03 4.07
N ILE A 136 -6.72 -6.25 4.55
CA ILE A 136 -6.97 -7.50 3.82
C ILE A 136 -8.17 -8.19 4.44
N PHE A 137 -9.13 -8.55 3.60
CA PHE A 137 -10.24 -9.44 3.95
C PHE A 137 -9.99 -10.79 3.29
N SER A 138 -10.15 -11.89 4.02
CA SER A 138 -9.85 -13.22 3.52
C SER A 138 -10.88 -14.25 3.97
N ASP A 139 -11.22 -15.19 3.09
CA ASP A 139 -12.06 -16.34 3.42
C ASP A 139 -11.31 -17.42 4.22
N SER A 140 -9.98 -17.42 4.12
CA SER A 140 -9.09 -18.29 4.88
C SER A 140 -8.24 -17.51 5.86
N GLU A 141 -7.80 -18.17 6.94
CA GLU A 141 -6.83 -17.57 7.85
C GLU A 141 -5.52 -17.32 7.09
N LEU A 142 -4.96 -16.12 7.26
CA LEU A 142 -3.68 -15.70 6.73
C LEU A 142 -2.64 -15.80 7.83
N ASP A 143 -1.50 -16.42 7.55
CA ASP A 143 -0.30 -16.31 8.37
C ASP A 143 0.27 -14.88 8.21
N TYR A 144 -0.17 -13.97 9.08
CA TYR A 144 0.20 -12.57 9.00
C TYR A 144 1.65 -12.33 9.42
N GLU A 145 2.26 -13.20 10.24
CA GLU A 145 3.67 -13.10 10.60
C GLU A 145 4.54 -13.38 9.38
N GLU A 146 4.24 -14.46 8.65
CA GLU A 146 4.89 -14.77 7.37
C GLU A 146 4.70 -13.63 6.36
N PHE A 147 3.49 -13.08 6.25
CA PHE A 147 3.22 -11.94 5.36
C PHE A 147 4.08 -10.71 5.70
N ILE A 148 4.20 -10.36 6.98
CA ILE A 148 5.02 -9.23 7.43
C ILE A 148 6.50 -9.48 7.14
N ASN A 149 6.99 -10.69 7.41
CA ASN A 149 8.37 -11.08 7.16
C ASN A 149 8.70 -10.99 5.66
N LEU A 150 7.85 -11.54 4.79
CA LEU A 150 8.01 -11.45 3.35
C LEU A 150 8.00 -10.00 2.84
N SER A 151 7.15 -9.15 3.42
CA SER A 151 7.14 -7.72 3.07
C SER A 151 8.47 -7.04 3.37
N HIS A 152 9.04 -7.32 4.54
CA HIS A 152 10.32 -6.77 4.95
C HIS A 152 11.46 -7.32 4.09
N GLU A 153 11.49 -8.62 3.83
CA GLU A 153 12.54 -9.27 3.03
C GLU A 153 12.51 -8.85 1.55
N ASN A 154 11.33 -8.82 0.93
CA ASN A 154 11.19 -8.54 -0.49
C ASN A 154 11.26 -7.04 -0.81
N PHE A 155 10.74 -6.19 0.09
CA PHE A 155 10.52 -4.78 -0.21
C PHE A 155 11.13 -3.81 0.80
N GLY A 156 11.66 -4.29 1.93
CA GLY A 156 12.17 -3.44 3.01
C GLY A 156 11.07 -2.69 3.77
N ILE A 157 9.81 -3.11 3.61
CA ILE A 157 8.65 -2.50 4.28
C ILE A 157 8.31 -3.28 5.54
N VAL A 158 8.34 -2.59 6.68
CA VAL A 158 7.94 -3.15 7.97
C VAL A 158 6.49 -2.77 8.23
N TYR A 159 5.61 -3.76 8.20
CA TYR A 159 4.24 -3.60 8.65
C TYR A 159 4.13 -3.86 10.15
N ASN A 160 3.38 -3.02 10.83
CA ASN A 160 2.86 -3.28 12.15
C ASN A 160 1.43 -3.80 12.00
N LEU A 161 1.11 -4.84 12.75
CA LEU A 161 -0.24 -5.33 12.90
C LEU A 161 -0.57 -5.34 14.39
N ASP A 162 -1.74 -4.81 14.73
CA ASP A 162 -2.28 -4.93 16.07
C ASP A 162 -3.13 -6.21 16.15
N PRO A 163 -2.70 -7.25 16.89
CA PRO A 163 -3.42 -8.51 16.97
C PRO A 163 -4.82 -8.35 17.58
N GLU A 164 -5.04 -7.33 18.40
CA GLU A 164 -6.34 -7.05 19.01
C GLU A 164 -7.37 -6.55 17.99
N LEU A 165 -6.89 -6.10 16.83
CA LEU A 165 -7.69 -5.55 15.74
C LEU A 165 -7.99 -6.57 14.63
N ILE A 166 -7.55 -7.83 14.79
CA ILE A 166 -7.85 -8.89 13.84
C ILE A 166 -9.33 -9.26 13.95
N GLY A 167 -10.09 -9.03 12.87
CA GLY A 167 -11.45 -9.51 12.75
C GLY A 167 -11.46 -10.98 12.36
N THR A 168 -12.29 -11.79 13.01
CA THR A 168 -12.46 -13.22 12.67
C THR A 168 -13.90 -13.49 12.23
N PRO A 169 -14.18 -14.63 11.57
CA PRO A 169 -15.55 -15.01 11.23
C PRO A 169 -16.51 -15.06 12.41
N ILE A 170 -16.00 -15.34 13.61
CA ILE A 170 -16.77 -15.51 14.86
C ILE A 170 -16.85 -14.18 15.63
N ASN A 171 -15.79 -13.37 15.58
CA ASN A 171 -15.72 -12.05 16.21
C ASN A 171 -15.52 -10.97 15.13
N ASP A 172 -16.63 -10.44 14.63
CA ASP A 172 -16.67 -9.49 13.50
C ASP A 172 -16.34 -8.03 13.92
N VAL A 173 -15.86 -7.84 15.15
CA VAL A 173 -15.38 -6.55 15.64
C VAL A 173 -14.03 -6.28 14.99
N PHE A 174 -13.97 -5.21 14.20
CA PHE A 174 -12.75 -4.74 13.54
C PHE A 174 -12.59 -3.25 13.85
N GLU A 175 -11.43 -2.91 14.39
CA GLU A 175 -11.00 -1.55 14.70
C GLU A 175 -9.73 -1.25 13.90
N PHE A 176 -9.48 0.01 13.57
CA PHE A 176 -8.33 0.38 12.74
C PHE A 176 -7.11 0.65 13.63
N ALA A 177 -5.93 0.21 13.18
CA ALA A 177 -4.67 0.53 13.85
C ALA A 177 -4.53 2.07 13.98
N GLY A 178 -4.21 2.55 15.18
CA GLY A 178 -4.02 3.99 15.44
C GLY A 178 -5.29 4.81 15.73
N SER A 179 -6.42 4.17 16.07
CA SER A 179 -7.71 4.86 16.34
C SER A 179 -7.93 5.31 17.81
N SER A 180 -6.86 5.46 18.60
CA SER A 180 -6.92 6.01 19.97
C SER A 180 -6.83 7.53 20.03
#